data_AF-A0A847RU70-F1
#
_entry.id   AF-A0A847RU70-F1
#
_cell.length_a   1.000
_cell.length_b   1.000
_cell.length_c   1.000
_cell.angle_alpha   90.00
_cell.angle_beta   90.00
_cell.angle_gamma   90.00
#
_symmetry.space_group_name_H-M   'P 1'
#
loop_
_entity.id
_entity.type
_entity.pdbx_description
1 polymer ?
#
loop_
_entity_poly.entity_id
_entity_poly.type
_entity_poly.pdbx_seq_one_letter_code
_entity_poly.pdbx_strand_id
1 'polypeptide(L)'
;MSETEKFYSRFEGSEFDDSLQVITTALEKFTIYGAKEGRFRPEGPIHAIPTRESDIRLYCIRLNKNCIILGNGGIKSSQKISDSPDCLPHWKLLKKFEHAFREKIRWGELGYDRNNKLIPKNGGDLVISFEDL
;
A
#
# COMPACT_ATOMS: atom_id res chain seq x y z
N MET A 1 -7.93 -6.59 -13.36
CA MET A 1 -6.72 -6.88 -12.57
C MET A 1 -6.40 -5.67 -11.70
N SER A 2 -6.31 -5.85 -10.38
CA SER A 2 -5.97 -4.81 -9.40
C SER A 2 -4.49 -4.39 -9.49
N GLU A 3 -4.13 -3.27 -8.85
CA GLU A 3 -2.73 -2.81 -8.81
C GLU A 3 -1.77 -3.83 -8.17
N THR A 4 -2.24 -4.56 -7.15
CA THR A 4 -1.45 -5.61 -6.51
C THR A 4 -1.34 -6.85 -7.41
N GLU A 5 -2.41 -7.27 -8.08
CA GLU A 5 -2.33 -8.38 -9.03
C GLU A 5 -1.38 -8.08 -10.20
N LYS A 6 -1.37 -6.84 -10.71
CA LYS A 6 -0.40 -6.39 -11.72
C LYS A 6 1.04 -6.47 -11.21
N PHE A 7 1.26 -6.12 -9.94
CA PHE A 7 2.59 -6.24 -9.31
C PHE A 7 3.05 -7.71 -9.29
N TYR A 8 2.21 -8.62 -8.81
CA TYR A 8 2.53 -10.06 -8.77
C TYR A 8 2.78 -10.62 -10.17
N SER A 9 1.86 -10.35 -11.11
CA SER A 9 1.99 -10.81 -12.51
C SER A 9 3.26 -10.30 -13.19
N ARG A 10 3.83 -9.18 -12.75
CA ARG A 10 5.05 -8.63 -13.32
C ARG A 10 6.31 -9.33 -12.81
N PHE A 11 6.34 -9.72 -11.54
CA PHE A 11 7.56 -10.19 -10.87
C PHE A 11 7.62 -11.70 -10.66
N GLU A 12 6.47 -12.39 -10.70
CA GLU A 12 6.41 -13.85 -10.59
C GLU A 12 7.18 -14.52 -11.73
N GLY A 13 8.12 -15.40 -11.38
CA GLY A 13 9.00 -16.09 -12.34
C GLY A 13 10.05 -15.20 -13.01
N SER A 14 10.22 -13.96 -12.55
CA SER A 14 11.31 -13.06 -12.99
C SER A 14 12.59 -13.28 -12.19
N GLU A 15 13.67 -12.56 -12.52
CA GLU A 15 14.89 -12.53 -11.71
C GLU A 15 14.68 -12.00 -10.28
N PHE A 16 13.54 -11.35 -10.00
CA PHE A 16 13.20 -10.80 -8.69
C PHE A 16 12.29 -11.71 -7.86
N ASP A 17 12.09 -12.97 -8.25
CA ASP A 17 11.15 -13.90 -7.59
C ASP A 17 11.48 -14.10 -6.10
N ASP A 18 12.77 -14.17 -5.74
CA ASP A 18 13.21 -14.24 -4.33
C ASP A 18 12.77 -12.99 -3.53
N SER A 19 12.91 -11.80 -4.12
CA SER A 19 12.45 -10.55 -3.50
C SER A 19 10.92 -10.50 -3.42
N LEU A 20 10.21 -11.04 -4.41
CA LEU A 20 8.74 -11.20 -4.37
C LEU A 20 8.32 -12.13 -3.23
N GLN A 21 9.04 -13.23 -3.03
CA GLN A 21 8.76 -14.18 -1.95
C GLN A 21 8.98 -13.56 -0.56
N VAL A 22 9.96 -12.66 -0.41
CA VAL A 22 10.14 -11.87 0.81
C VAL A 22 8.91 -10.97 1.08
N ILE A 23 8.34 -10.35 0.05
CA ILE A 23 7.11 -9.55 0.17
C ILE A 23 5.92 -10.43 0.55
N THR A 24 5.72 -11.56 -0.14
CA THR A 24 4.64 -12.52 0.16
C THR A 24 4.72 -13.01 1.60
N THR A 25 5.91 -13.41 2.06
CA THR A 25 6.15 -13.82 3.45
C THR A 25 5.84 -12.70 4.45
N ALA A 26 6.11 -11.44 4.09
CA ALA A 26 5.76 -10.30 4.94
C ALA A 26 4.24 -10.10 5.03
N LEU A 27 3.51 -10.24 3.94
CA LEU A 27 2.05 -10.15 3.90
C LEU A 27 1.39 -11.29 4.68
N GLU A 28 1.89 -12.53 4.57
CA GLU A 28 1.43 -13.66 5.38
C GLU A 28 1.60 -13.38 6.88
N LYS A 29 2.71 -12.78 7.28
CA LYS A 29 2.89 -12.36 8.69
C LYS A 29 1.86 -11.33 9.13
N PHE A 30 1.27 -10.55 8.21
CA PHE A 30 0.21 -9.60 8.57
C PHE A 30 -1.11 -10.32 8.82
N THR A 31 -1.40 -11.43 8.13
CA THR A 31 -2.62 -12.22 8.38
C THR A 31 -2.58 -12.90 9.75
N ILE A 32 -1.39 -13.31 10.20
CA ILE A 32 -1.19 -13.98 11.50
C ILE A 32 -1.09 -12.98 12.65
N TYR A 33 -0.34 -11.90 12.47
CA TYR A 33 0.08 -11.03 13.57
C TYR A 33 -0.38 -9.57 13.44
N GLY A 34 -1.17 -9.24 12.41
CA GLY A 34 -1.62 -7.90 12.08
C GLY A 34 -0.58 -7.01 11.40
N ALA A 35 -1.03 -5.89 10.86
CA ALA A 35 -0.21 -4.84 10.26
C ALA A 35 0.38 -3.90 11.34
N LYS A 36 1.40 -4.35 12.08
CA LYS A 36 2.11 -3.53 13.08
C LYS A 36 3.05 -2.51 12.42
N GLU A 37 3.23 -1.34 13.02
CA GLU A 37 4.01 -0.22 12.43
C GLU A 37 5.44 -0.60 12.06
N GLY A 38 6.14 -1.35 12.92
CA GLY A 38 7.51 -1.83 12.64
C GLY A 38 7.64 -2.84 11.50
N ARG A 39 6.54 -3.19 10.81
CA ARG A 39 6.54 -4.07 9.64
C ARG A 39 6.46 -3.34 8.30
N PHE A 40 6.52 -2.01 8.35
CA PHE A 40 6.47 -1.16 7.18
C PHE A 40 7.71 -0.29 7.09
N ARG A 41 8.16 -0.03 5.86
CA ARG A 41 9.12 1.04 5.60
C ARG A 41 8.34 2.34 5.39
N PRO A 42 8.60 3.42 6.16
CA PRO A 42 7.97 4.72 5.92
C PRO A 42 8.46 5.33 4.60
N GLU A 43 7.53 5.84 3.79
CA GLU A 43 7.80 6.50 2.49
C GLU A 43 6.95 7.79 2.37
N GLY A 44 6.95 8.60 3.44
CA GLY A 44 6.11 9.78 3.58
C GLY A 44 4.74 9.43 4.20
N PRO A 45 3.60 9.81 3.60
CA PRO A 45 2.28 9.44 4.11
C PRO A 45 1.89 7.99 3.76
N ILE A 46 2.65 7.34 2.87
CA ILE A 46 2.49 5.94 2.49
C ILE A 46 3.65 5.10 3.03
N HIS A 47 3.56 3.80 2.79
CA HIS A 47 4.49 2.80 3.29
C HIS A 47 4.96 1.87 2.15
N ALA A 48 6.06 1.13 2.39
CA ALA A 48 6.55 0.10 1.50
C ALA A 48 6.86 -1.22 2.23
N ILE A 49 6.81 -2.31 1.48
CA ILE A 49 7.13 -3.69 1.89
C ILE A 49 8.15 -4.24 0.89
N PRO A 50 9.23 -4.92 1.33
CA PRO A 50 9.54 -5.26 2.73
C PRO A 50 10.22 -4.11 3.48
N THR A 51 10.37 -4.27 4.80
CA THR A 51 11.09 -3.28 5.65
C THR A 51 12.59 -3.25 5.38
N ARG A 52 13.15 -4.40 5.02
CA ARG A 52 14.57 -4.62 4.75
C ARG A 52 14.92 -4.20 3.33
N GLU A 53 16.22 -4.17 3.03
CA GLU A 53 16.68 -3.99 1.66
C GLU A 53 16.22 -5.16 0.79
N SER A 54 15.74 -4.83 -0.40
CA SER A 54 15.11 -5.71 -1.38
C SER A 54 15.12 -4.97 -2.71
N ASP A 55 15.26 -5.72 -3.80
CA ASP A 55 15.37 -5.17 -5.15
C ASP A 55 14.04 -4.59 -5.63
N ILE A 56 12.92 -5.12 -5.13
CA ILE A 56 11.58 -4.62 -5.41
C ILE A 56 10.87 -4.16 -4.14
N ARG A 57 9.90 -3.26 -4.32
CA ARG A 57 9.05 -2.72 -3.25
C ARG A 57 7.60 -2.73 -3.66
N LEU A 58 6.74 -3.21 -2.77
CA LEU A 58 5.28 -3.04 -2.85
C LEU A 58 4.85 -1.87 -1.96
N TYR A 59 4.21 -0.86 -2.55
CA TYR A 59 3.67 0.28 -1.79
C TYR A 59 2.30 -0.03 -1.20
N CYS A 60 2.06 0.49 0.00
CA CYS A 60 0.80 0.30 0.72
C CYS A 60 0.48 1.49 1.63
N ILE A 61 -0.76 1.55 2.13
CA ILE A 61 -1.19 2.47 3.18
C ILE A 61 -1.62 1.63 4.36
N ARG A 62 -0.96 1.82 5.50
CA ARG A 62 -1.42 1.24 6.75
C ARG A 62 -2.56 2.09 7.31
N LEU A 63 -3.74 1.49 7.44
CA LEU A 63 -4.87 2.14 8.10
C LEU A 63 -4.79 1.92 9.61
N ASN A 64 -4.68 0.66 10.01
CA ASN A 64 -4.52 0.24 11.40
C ASN A 64 -3.93 -1.17 11.45
N LYS A 65 -3.88 -1.80 12.64
CA LYS A 65 -3.32 -3.16 12.80
C LYS A 65 -4.11 -4.27 12.08
N ASN A 66 -5.36 -4.02 11.70
CA ASN A 66 -6.26 -4.99 11.09
C ASN A 66 -6.51 -4.71 9.60
N CYS A 67 -6.08 -3.57 9.07
CA CYS A 67 -6.42 -3.15 7.71
C CYS A 67 -5.28 -2.37 7.06
N ILE A 68 -4.99 -2.75 5.81
CA ILE A 68 -4.03 -2.09 4.92
C ILE A 68 -4.67 -1.97 3.54
N ILE A 69 -4.24 -0.97 2.80
CA ILE A 69 -4.54 -0.82 1.37
C ILE A 69 -3.26 -1.15 0.61
N LEU A 70 -3.34 -2.15 -0.26
CA LEU A 70 -2.22 -2.55 -1.12
C LEU A 70 -2.31 -1.81 -2.45
N GLY A 71 -1.19 -1.25 -2.88
CA GLY A 71 -1.05 -0.62 -4.19
C GLY A 71 -0.26 -1.51 -5.14
N ASN A 72 0.59 -0.86 -5.91
CA ASN A 72 1.56 -1.48 -6.82
C ASN A 72 2.99 -1.17 -6.32
N GLY A 73 3.98 -1.48 -7.14
CA GLY A 73 5.37 -1.44 -6.75
C GLY A 73 6.30 -1.49 -7.95
N GLY A 74 7.60 -1.47 -7.66
CA GLY A 74 8.60 -1.51 -8.71
C GLY A 74 9.98 -1.85 -8.17
N ILE A 75 10.92 -1.91 -9.10
CA ILE A 75 12.34 -2.09 -8.87
C ILE A 75 12.89 -0.81 -8.22
N LYS A 76 13.57 -0.98 -7.10
CA LYS A 76 14.20 0.09 -6.34
C LYS A 76 15.63 0.27 -6.82
N SER A 77 15.84 1.19 -7.76
CA SER A 77 17.17 1.49 -8.32
C SER A 77 17.99 2.48 -7.49
N SER A 78 17.41 3.12 -6.47
CA SER A 78 18.12 4.13 -5.66
C SER A 78 17.49 4.33 -4.28
N GLN A 79 18.20 5.05 -3.40
CA GLN A 79 17.67 5.37 -2.06
C GLN A 79 16.58 6.45 -2.08
N LYS A 80 16.62 7.37 -3.05
CA LYS A 80 15.62 8.42 -3.20
C LYS A 80 14.55 7.99 -4.19
N ILE A 81 13.27 8.17 -3.82
CA ILE A 81 12.15 7.81 -4.71
C ILE A 81 12.18 8.59 -6.04
N SER A 82 12.67 9.84 -6.04
CA SER A 82 12.83 10.66 -7.25
C SER A 82 13.74 10.02 -8.29
N ASP A 83 14.69 9.20 -7.83
CA ASP A 83 15.74 8.62 -8.65
C ASP A 83 15.44 7.11 -8.89
N SER A 84 14.20 6.67 -8.62
CA SER A 84 13.71 5.31 -8.83
C SER A 84 12.54 5.34 -9.81
N PRO A 85 12.79 5.43 -11.13
CA PRO A 85 11.78 5.72 -12.15
C PRO A 85 10.66 4.66 -12.20
N ASP A 86 10.98 3.40 -11.89
CA ASP A 86 10.00 2.33 -11.87
C ASP A 86 9.06 2.41 -10.66
N CYS A 87 9.59 2.82 -9.50
CA CYS A 87 8.80 3.02 -8.29
C CYS A 87 7.97 4.30 -8.29
N LEU A 88 8.46 5.35 -8.95
CA LEU A 88 7.94 6.72 -8.80
C LEU A 88 6.46 6.87 -9.22
N PRO A 89 5.98 6.32 -10.36
CA PRO A 89 4.57 6.41 -10.73
C PRO A 89 3.63 5.77 -9.71
N HIS A 90 3.98 4.58 -9.23
CA HIS A 90 3.19 3.83 -8.24
C HIS A 90 3.14 4.55 -6.89
N TRP A 91 4.28 5.12 -6.46
CA TRP A 91 4.35 5.95 -5.26
C TRP A 91 3.48 7.21 -5.39
N LYS A 92 3.54 7.90 -6.54
CA LYS A 92 2.74 9.12 -6.79
C LYS A 92 1.24 8.82 -6.76
N LEU A 93 0.82 7.75 -7.43
CA LEU A 93 -0.59 7.33 -7.45
C LEU A 93 -1.09 7.00 -6.05
N LEU A 94 -0.36 6.17 -5.30
CA LEU A 94 -0.80 5.79 -3.96
C LEU A 94 -0.79 6.97 -2.99
N LYS A 95 0.13 7.92 -3.16
CA LYS A 95 0.16 9.14 -2.36
C LYS A 95 -1.05 10.06 -2.64
N LYS A 96 -1.46 10.20 -3.90
CA LYS A 96 -2.70 10.93 -4.27
C LYS A 96 -3.93 10.26 -3.65
N PHE A 97 -4.00 8.94 -3.78
CA PHE A 97 -5.05 8.14 -3.15
C PHE A 97 -5.07 8.33 -1.62
N GLU A 98 -3.92 8.28 -0.95
CA GLU A 98 -3.84 8.47 0.50
C GLU A 98 -4.40 9.83 0.92
N HIS A 99 -4.04 10.89 0.19
CA HIS A 99 -4.56 12.23 0.44
C HIS A 99 -6.08 12.29 0.29
N ALA A 100 -6.63 11.82 -0.84
CA ALA A 100 -8.08 11.76 -1.07
C ALA A 100 -8.81 10.95 0.01
N PHE A 101 -8.26 9.80 0.37
CA PHE A 101 -8.80 8.94 1.41
C PHE A 101 -8.85 9.63 2.78
N ARG A 102 -7.78 10.36 3.13
CA ARG A 102 -7.74 11.14 4.39
C ARG A 102 -8.72 12.29 4.39
N GLU A 103 -8.93 12.96 3.26
CA GLU A 103 -9.96 14.00 3.15
C GLU A 103 -11.34 13.42 3.41
N LYS A 104 -11.69 12.27 2.82
CA LYS A 104 -12.99 11.62 3.09
C LYS A 104 -13.18 11.22 4.56
N ILE A 105 -12.11 10.81 5.25
CA ILE A 105 -12.16 10.58 6.70
C ILE A 105 -12.39 11.91 7.45
N ARG A 106 -11.67 12.97 7.07
CA ARG A 106 -11.77 14.29 7.69
C ARG A 106 -13.17 14.89 7.55
N TRP A 107 -13.77 14.77 6.37
CA TRP A 107 -15.13 15.24 6.08
C TRP A 107 -16.23 14.33 6.62
N GLY A 108 -15.85 13.22 7.27
CA GLY A 108 -16.79 12.32 7.94
C GLY A 108 -17.60 11.46 6.97
N GLU A 109 -17.21 11.37 5.69
CA GLU A 109 -17.78 10.41 4.73
C GLU A 109 -17.36 8.98 5.10
N LEU A 110 -16.10 8.83 5.53
CA LEU A 110 -15.50 7.58 5.98
C LEU A 110 -15.14 7.63 7.46
N GLY A 111 -15.09 6.47 8.10
CA GLY A 111 -14.58 6.35 9.46
C GLY A 111 -14.32 4.93 9.90
N TYR A 112 -13.98 4.77 11.17
CA TYR A 112 -13.77 3.48 11.79
C TYR A 112 -14.89 3.19 12.79
N ASP A 113 -15.38 1.95 12.80
CA ASP A 113 -16.29 1.48 13.83
C ASP A 113 -15.55 1.17 15.15
N ARG A 114 -16.27 0.72 16.18
CA ARG A 114 -15.71 0.32 17.48
C ARG A 114 -14.66 -0.80 17.41
N ASN A 115 -14.66 -1.58 16.32
CA ASN A 115 -13.73 -2.68 16.07
C ASN A 115 -12.55 -2.27 15.16
N ASN A 116 -12.42 -0.98 14.83
CA ASN A 116 -11.46 -0.43 13.86
C ASN A 116 -11.66 -0.93 12.42
N LYS A 117 -12.87 -1.36 12.06
CA LYS A 117 -13.23 -1.65 10.68
C LYS A 117 -13.55 -0.34 9.97
N LEU A 118 -13.01 -0.14 8.77
CA LEU A 118 -13.35 0.98 7.91
C LEU A 118 -14.82 0.85 7.46
N ILE A 119 -15.60 1.90 7.66
CA ILE A 119 -17.03 1.98 7.33
C ILE A 119 -17.37 3.32 6.66
N PRO A 120 -18.33 3.35 5.73
CA PRO A 120 -18.98 4.59 5.32
C PRO A 120 -19.87 5.08 6.47
N LYS A 121 -19.89 6.38 6.74
CA LYS A 121 -20.70 6.95 7.84
C LYS A 121 -22.10 7.40 7.43
N ASN A 122 -22.32 7.68 6.15
CA ASN A 122 -23.59 8.23 5.65
C ASN A 122 -24.49 7.19 4.95
N GLY A 123 -24.29 5.88 5.22
CA GLY A 123 -25.06 4.81 4.58
C GLY A 123 -24.81 4.63 3.07
N GLY A 124 -23.90 5.40 2.48
CA GLY A 124 -23.42 5.22 1.11
C GLY A 124 -22.34 4.15 1.02
N ASP A 125 -21.88 3.88 -0.19
CA ASP A 125 -20.80 2.93 -0.45
C ASP A 125 -19.41 3.51 -0.12
N LEU A 126 -18.45 2.62 0.16
CA LEU A 126 -17.04 2.98 0.29
C LEU A 126 -16.44 3.27 -1.10
N VAL A 127 -16.67 4.48 -1.63
CA VAL A 127 -16.21 4.88 -2.97
C VAL A 127 -15.21 6.02 -2.90
N ILE A 128 -14.09 5.83 -3.58
CA ILE A 128 -13.12 6.87 -3.93
C ILE A 128 -13.12 6.92 -5.45
N SER A 129 -13.49 8.05 -6.02
CA SER A 129 -13.69 8.18 -7.45
C SER A 129 -12.38 8.57 -8.14
N PHE A 130 -12.26 8.34 -9.45
CA PHE A 130 -11.06 8.71 -10.19
C PHE A 130 -10.83 10.23 -10.22
N GLU A 131 -11.89 11.01 -10.12
CA GLU A 131 -11.82 12.47 -10.00
C GLU A 131 -11.13 12.91 -8.70
N ASP A 132 -11.04 12.03 -7.70
CA ASP A 132 -10.35 12.30 -6.43
C ASP A 132 -8.81 12.07 -6.53
N LEU A 133 -8.30 11.45 -7.62
CA LEU A 133 -6.90 10.97 -7.77
C LEU A 133 -6.02 11.85 -8.66
#